data_AF-A0A1G5S350-F1
#
_entry.id   AF-A0A1G5S350-F1
#
_cell.length_a   1.000
_cell.length_b   1.000
_cell.length_c   1.000
_cell.angle_alpha   90.00
_cell.angle_beta   90.00
_cell.angle_gamma   90.00
#
_symmetry.space_group_name_H-M   'P 1'
#
loop_
_entity.id
_entity.type
_entity.pdbx_description
1 polymer ?
#
loop_
_entity_poly.entity_id
_entity_poly.type
_entity_poly.pdbx_seq_one_letter_code
_entity_poly.pdbx_strand_id
1 'polypeptide(L)'
;MELTTLNKEYKLLREESSEKFVKMSAIDPTITFVEEYWITSDHTLGNAKAFFDSYELAVEYALDRVDYRMTLNEDGQKPFIILVNGKAINTYGQLDSFLKGEFKISTANVIENNVKRLYS
;
A
#
# COMPACT_ATOMS: atom_id res chain seq x y z
N MET A 1 10.32 15.35 2.35
CA MET A 1 10.94 14.24 3.11
C MET A 1 11.98 13.57 2.23
N GLU A 2 13.15 13.17 2.75
CA GLU A 2 14.14 12.47 1.92
C GLU A 2 13.71 11.02 1.65
N LEU A 3 13.95 10.54 0.43
CA LEU A 3 13.61 9.16 0.00
C LEU A 3 14.21 8.08 0.93
N THR A 4 15.37 8.39 1.51
CA THR A 4 16.06 7.57 2.51
C THR A 4 15.25 7.39 3.79
N THR A 5 14.58 8.45 4.27
CA THR A 5 13.71 8.40 5.45
C THR A 5 12.46 7.57 5.18
N LEU A 6 11.82 7.80 4.04
CA LEU A 6 10.61 7.08 3.64
C LEU A 6 10.84 5.57 3.45
N ASN A 7 12.00 5.21 2.89
CA ASN A 7 12.39 3.81 2.75
C ASN A 7 12.65 3.14 4.11
N LYS A 8 13.26 3.86 5.07
CA LYS A 8 13.42 3.37 6.45
C LYS A 8 12.06 3.16 7.12
N GLU A 9 11.15 4.13 6.99
CA GLU A 9 9.80 4.06 7.56
C GLU A 9 9.03 2.86 6.99
N TYR A 10 9.04 2.69 5.67
CA TYR A 10 8.42 1.54 5.00
C TYR A 10 8.96 0.20 5.52
N LYS A 11 10.28 0.06 5.64
CA LYS A 11 10.92 -1.16 6.16
C LYS A 11 10.52 -1.45 7.60
N LEU A 12 10.53 -0.43 8.47
CA LEU A 12 10.16 -0.57 9.87
C LEU A 12 8.70 -1.03 10.02
N LEU A 13 7.79 -0.41 9.26
CA LEU A 13 6.37 -0.80 9.28
C LEU A 13 6.15 -2.21 8.74
N ARG A 14 6.90 -2.64 7.72
CA ARG A 14 6.83 -4.00 7.16
C ARG A 14 7.35 -5.04 8.16
N GLU A 15 8.42 -4.74 8.87
CA GLU A 15 9.00 -5.60 9.90
C GLU A 15 8.02 -5.81 11.05
N GLU A 16 7.46 -4.74 11.60
CA GLU A 16 6.45 -4.79 12.67
C GLU A 16 5.21 -5.60 12.25
N SER A 17 4.76 -5.39 11.00
CA SER A 17 3.60 -6.08 10.44
C SER A 17 3.86 -7.57 10.26
N SER A 18 5.04 -7.91 9.75
CA SER A 18 5.46 -9.29 9.55
C SER A 18 5.59 -10.04 10.88
N GLU A 19 6.17 -9.41 11.90
CA GLU A 19 6.29 -10.01 13.23
C GLU A 19 4.90 -10.28 13.84
N LYS A 20 3.98 -9.31 13.72
CA LYS A 20 2.59 -9.49 14.19
C LYS A 20 1.89 -10.62 13.44
N PHE A 21 2.02 -10.68 12.12
CA PHE A 21 1.42 -11.74 11.31
C PHE A 21 1.95 -13.12 11.72
N VAL A 22 3.26 -13.28 11.90
CA VAL A 22 3.85 -14.55 12.34
C VAL A 22 3.29 -14.98 13.70
N LYS A 23 3.19 -14.07 14.66
CA LYS A 23 2.59 -14.36 15.98
C LYS A 23 1.14 -14.81 15.87
N MET A 24 0.35 -14.15 15.01
CA MET A 24 -1.05 -14.53 14.78
C MET A 24 -1.16 -15.89 14.09
N SER A 25 -0.34 -16.15 13.07
CA SER A 25 -0.33 -17.42 12.33
C SER A 25 0.08 -18.63 13.18
N ALA A 26 0.81 -18.39 14.28
CA ALA A 26 1.16 -19.43 15.25
C ALA A 26 -0.04 -19.86 16.11
N ILE A 27 -1.04 -18.98 16.26
CA ILE A 27 -2.30 -19.25 16.98
C ILE A 27 -3.35 -19.79 16.02
N ASP A 28 -3.50 -19.14 14.87
CA ASP A 28 -4.42 -19.51 13.79
C ASP A 28 -3.67 -19.58 12.45
N PRO A 29 -3.33 -20.78 11.96
CA PRO A 29 -2.62 -20.96 10.69
C PRO A 29 -3.42 -20.51 9.45
N THR A 30 -4.74 -20.33 9.58
CA THR A 30 -5.61 -19.93 8.46
C THR A 30 -5.73 -18.42 8.31
N ILE A 31 -5.27 -17.66 9.31
CA ILE A 31 -5.32 -16.21 9.25
C ILE A 31 -4.52 -15.69 8.06
N THR A 32 -5.15 -14.80 7.32
CA THR A 32 -4.57 -14.12 6.17
C THR A 32 -4.45 -12.63 6.49
N PHE A 33 -3.38 -12.03 6.01
CA PHE A 33 -3.02 -10.66 6.31
C PHE A 33 -2.83 -9.85 5.04
N VAL A 34 -3.51 -8.71 4.96
CA VAL A 34 -3.42 -7.77 3.86
C VAL A 34 -2.76 -6.49 4.35
N GLU A 35 -1.76 -6.05 3.60
CA GLU A 35 -1.03 -4.81 3.84
C GLU A 35 -1.13 -3.92 2.62
N GLU A 36 -1.30 -2.63 2.87
CA GLU A 36 -1.38 -1.61 1.85
C GLU A 36 -0.48 -0.45 2.23
N TYR A 37 0.34 0.01 1.29
CA TYR A 37 1.21 1.17 1.46
C TYR A 37 1.13 2.07 0.23
N TRP A 38 1.20 3.38 0.42
CA TRP A 38 1.14 4.34 -0.68
C TRP A 38 1.82 5.65 -0.31
N ILE A 39 2.18 6.43 -1.32
CA ILE A 39 2.65 7.80 -1.13
C ILE A 39 1.46 8.74 -1.22
N THR A 40 1.28 9.55 -0.19
CA THR A 40 0.26 10.60 -0.13
C THR A 40 0.71 11.85 -0.87
N SER A 41 -0.22 12.76 -1.16
CA SER A 41 0.06 14.03 -1.85
C SER A 41 1.06 14.93 -1.12
N ASP A 42 1.16 14.82 0.21
CA ASP A 42 2.13 15.53 1.03
C ASP A 42 3.50 14.82 1.12
N HIS A 43 3.74 13.80 0.27
CA HIS A 43 4.98 13.03 0.20
C HIS A 43 5.32 12.30 1.52
N THR A 44 4.30 11.81 2.20
CA THR A 44 4.43 10.94 3.38
C THR A 44 4.01 9.50 3.04
N LEU A 45 4.31 8.55 3.92
CA LEU A 45 3.92 7.16 3.75
C LEU A 45 2.56 6.91 4.40
N GLY A 46 1.55 6.60 3.58
CA GLY A 46 0.30 6.05 4.06
C GLY A 46 0.37 4.54 4.20
N ASN A 47 -0.29 3.98 5.21
CA ASN A 47 -0.40 2.54 5.40
C ASN A 47 -1.78 2.11 5.93
N ALA A 48 -2.22 0.92 5.53
CA ALA A 48 -3.42 0.25 6.05
C ALA A 48 -3.17 -1.26 6.17
N LYS A 49 -3.86 -1.90 7.11
CA LYS A 49 -3.62 -3.30 7.51
C LYS A 49 -4.97 -3.97 7.84
N ALA A 50 -5.18 -5.20 7.39
CA ALA A 50 -6.39 -5.96 7.68
C ALA A 50 -6.08 -7.46 7.83
N PHE A 51 -6.80 -8.14 8.73
CA PHE A 51 -6.72 -9.58 8.93
C PHE A 51 -8.03 -10.23 8.51
N PHE A 52 -7.94 -11.44 7.97
CA PHE A 52 -9.07 -12.20 7.44
C PHE A 52 -8.92 -13.66 7.83
N ASP A 53 -10.04 -14.33 8.06
CA ASP A 53 -10.08 -15.76 8.40
C ASP A 53 -10.07 -16.67 7.16
N SER A 54 -10.18 -16.08 5.96
CA SER A 54 -10.12 -16.79 4.67
C SER A 54 -9.19 -16.05 3.71
N TYR A 55 -8.43 -16.83 2.95
CA TYR A 55 -7.53 -16.31 1.93
C TYR A 55 -8.31 -15.68 0.76
N GLU A 56 -9.43 -16.29 0.37
CA GLU A 56 -10.29 -15.82 -0.72
C GLU A 56 -10.85 -14.43 -0.40
N LEU A 57 -11.38 -14.23 0.81
CA LEU A 57 -11.89 -12.92 1.25
C LEU A 57 -10.78 -11.86 1.30
N ALA A 58 -9.58 -12.24 1.74
CA ALA A 58 -8.44 -11.33 1.75
C ALA A 58 -8.01 -10.92 0.34
N VAL A 59 -8.05 -11.86 -0.61
CA VAL A 59 -7.74 -11.60 -2.02
C VAL A 59 -8.80 -10.69 -2.65
N GLU A 60 -10.09 -10.97 -2.45
CA GLU A 60 -11.18 -10.10 -2.93
C GLU A 60 -11.03 -8.69 -2.40
N TYR A 61 -10.82 -8.54 -1.09
CA TYR A 61 -10.53 -7.25 -0.48
C TYR A 61 -9.30 -6.58 -1.10
N ALA A 62 -8.21 -7.32 -1.27
CA ALA A 62 -6.98 -6.76 -1.85
C ALA A 62 -7.17 -6.28 -3.29
N LEU A 63 -7.96 -7.00 -4.10
CA LEU A 63 -8.31 -6.60 -5.46
C LEU A 63 -9.19 -5.34 -5.47
N ASP A 64 -10.19 -5.24 -4.59
CA ASP A 64 -10.99 -4.02 -4.43
C ASP A 64 -10.11 -2.81 -4.05
N ARG A 65 -9.12 -3.02 -3.18
CA ARG A 65 -8.14 -1.97 -2.83
C ARG A 65 -7.26 -1.60 -4.01
N VAL A 66 -6.86 -2.56 -4.84
CA VAL A 66 -6.10 -2.31 -6.07
C VAL A 66 -6.91 -1.42 -7.00
N ASP A 67 -8.15 -1.78 -7.27
CA ASP A 67 -9.01 -1.02 -8.18
C ASP A 67 -9.23 0.40 -7.64
N TYR A 68 -9.54 0.54 -6.36
CA TYR A 68 -9.65 1.85 -5.71
C TYR A 68 -8.38 2.68 -5.90
N ARG A 69 -7.19 2.11 -5.69
CA ARG A 69 -5.92 2.86 -5.87
C ARG A 69 -5.65 3.22 -7.32
N MET A 70 -5.97 2.35 -8.26
CA MET A 70 -5.85 2.64 -9.68
C MET A 70 -6.77 3.78 -10.10
N THR A 71 -8.02 3.85 -9.59
CA THR A 71 -8.92 5.00 -9.87
C THR A 71 -8.41 6.31 -9.31
N LEU A 72 -7.61 6.28 -8.25
CA LEU A 72 -6.95 7.47 -7.72
C LEU A 72 -5.66 7.82 -8.50
N ASN A 73 -5.02 6.83 -9.11
CA ASN A 73 -3.72 6.92 -9.78
C ASN A 73 -3.85 7.05 -11.32
N GLU A 74 -4.82 7.82 -11.81
CA GLU A 74 -5.07 8.00 -13.25
C GLU A 74 -3.85 8.59 -14.00
N ASP A 75 -3.04 9.39 -13.31
CA ASP A 75 -1.81 10.01 -13.84
C ASP A 75 -0.57 9.10 -13.73
N GLY A 76 -0.70 7.94 -13.06
CA GLY A 76 0.41 7.06 -12.74
C GLY A 76 1.42 7.65 -11.76
N GLN A 77 1.10 8.76 -11.08
CA GLN A 77 2.02 9.51 -10.20
C GLN A 77 1.80 9.26 -8.70
N LYS A 78 0.96 8.30 -8.33
CA LYS A 78 0.64 7.94 -6.94
C LYS A 78 1.07 6.51 -6.66
N PRO A 79 2.35 6.30 -6.29
CA PRO A 79 2.88 4.97 -6.04
C PRO A 79 2.17 4.29 -4.85
N PHE A 80 1.84 3.02 -5.02
CA PHE A 80 1.27 2.16 -3.98
C PHE A 80 1.72 0.70 -4.14
N ILE A 81 1.51 -0.10 -3.10
CA ILE A 81 1.66 -1.55 -3.13
C ILE A 81 0.62 -2.17 -2.22
N ILE A 82 0.07 -3.32 -2.63
CA ILE A 82 -0.83 -4.14 -1.83
C ILE A 82 -0.25 -5.55 -1.77
N LEU A 83 -0.17 -6.08 -0.56
CA LEU A 83 0.45 -7.37 -0.25
C LEU A 83 -0.57 -8.25 0.45
N VAL A 84 -0.62 -9.53 0.08
CA VAL A 84 -1.37 -10.57 0.78
C VAL A 84 -0.36 -11.59 1.30
N ASN A 85 -0.32 -11.81 2.61
CA ASN A 85 0.68 -12.63 3.29
C ASN A 85 2.12 -12.28 2.84
N GLY A 86 2.39 -10.98 2.70
CA GLY A 86 3.68 -10.47 2.25
C GLY A 86 3.99 -10.62 0.76
N LYS A 87 3.09 -11.19 -0.06
CA LYS A 87 3.23 -11.28 -1.52
C LYS A 87 2.46 -10.16 -2.21
N ALA A 88 3.09 -9.45 -3.12
CA ALA A 88 2.42 -8.38 -3.86
C ALA A 88 1.36 -8.96 -4.80
N ILE A 89 0.14 -8.42 -4.74
CA ILE A 89 -0.97 -8.84 -5.61
C ILE A 89 -1.08 -7.97 -6.87
N ASN A 90 -0.28 -6.90 -6.96
CA ASN A 90 -0.33 -5.93 -8.05
C ASN A 90 1.09 -5.42 -8.41
N THR A 91 1.41 -5.39 -9.71
CA THR A 91 2.68 -4.87 -10.27
C THR A 91 2.58 -3.44 -10.80
N TYR A 92 1.39 -2.86 -10.91
CA TYR A 92 1.15 -1.53 -11.49
C TYR A 92 1.37 -0.37 -10.51
N GLY A 93 1.46 -0.64 -9.21
CA GLY A 93 1.53 0.41 -8.19
C GLY A 93 2.90 1.09 -8.03
N GLN A 94 3.99 0.56 -8.57
CA GLN A 94 5.32 1.21 -8.66
C GLN A 94 5.96 1.71 -7.35
N LEU A 95 5.40 1.42 -6.15
CA LEU A 95 5.98 1.88 -4.89
C LEU A 95 7.41 1.37 -4.67
N ASP A 96 7.68 0.11 -5.01
CA ASP A 96 9.03 -0.46 -4.90
C ASP A 96 10.03 0.29 -5.80
N SER A 97 9.65 0.62 -7.04
CA SER A 97 10.48 1.40 -7.95
C SER A 97 10.67 2.84 -7.46
N PHE A 98 9.66 3.43 -6.84
CA PHE A 98 9.78 4.76 -6.22
C PHE A 98 10.78 4.75 -5.06
N LEU A 99 10.66 3.78 -4.14
CA LEU A 99 11.55 3.64 -2.99
C LEU A 99 13.01 3.32 -3.36
N LYS A 100 13.23 2.73 -4.54
CA LYS A 100 14.57 2.51 -5.14
C LYS A 100 15.09 3.74 -5.91
N GLY A 101 14.26 4.75 -6.14
CA GLY A 101 14.60 5.94 -6.93
C GLY A 101 14.56 5.72 -8.44
N GLU A 102 14.08 4.57 -8.90
CA GLU A 102 13.88 4.23 -10.32
C GLU A 102 12.67 4.96 -10.90
N PHE A 103 11.65 5.19 -10.07
CA PHE A 103 10.47 5.99 -10.39
C PHE A 103 10.52 7.33 -9.66
N LYS A 104 10.15 8.41 -10.36
CA LYS A 104 10.08 9.76 -9.80
C LYS A 104 8.70 10.35 -10.06
N ILE A 105 8.08 10.85 -8.99
CA ILE A 105 6.83 11.62 -9.06
C ILE A 105 7.15 12.95 -9.75
N SER A 106 6.52 13.21 -10.89
CA SER A 106 6.62 14.46 -11.61
C SER A 106 5.59 15.46 -11.08
N THR A 107 6.04 16.67 -10.75
CA THR A 107 5.19 17.76 -10.25
C THR A 107 4.32 18.40 -11.34
N ALA A 108 4.41 17.94 -12.58
CA ALA A 108 3.73 18.56 -13.71
C ALA A 108 2.21 18.33 -13.73
N ASN A 109 1.68 17.32 -13.01
CA ASN A 109 0.28 16.92 -13.11
C ASN A 109 -0.35 16.44 -11.79
N VAL A 110 0.06 16.96 -10.62
CA VAL A 110 -0.73 16.72 -9.39
C VAL A 110 -2.01 17.55 -9.48
N ILE A 111 -3.00 17.02 -10.18
CA ILE A 111 -4.35 17.60 -10.20
C ILE A 111 -4.96 17.31 -8.83
N GLU A 112 -5.05 18.33 -7.96
CA GLU A 112 -5.74 18.30 -6.66
C GLU A 112 -7.28 18.12 -6.78
N ASN A 113 -7.79 17.44 -7.82
CA ASN A 113 -9.23 17.38 -8.07
C ASN A 113 -9.98 16.26 -7.32
N ASN A 114 -9.29 15.34 -6.64
CA ASN A 114 -9.95 14.14 -6.10
C ASN A 114 -10.20 14.13 -4.59
N VAL A 115 -10.24 15.30 -3.93
CA VAL A 115 -10.91 15.41 -2.61
C VAL A 115 -12.37 15.79 -2.84
N LYS A 116 -13.15 14.90 -3.45
CA LYS A 116 -14.60 14.94 -3.25
C LYS A 116 -14.83 14.66 -1.77
N ARG A 117 -15.08 15.73 -1.00
CA ARG A 117 -15.58 15.62 0.38
C ARG A 117 -16.79 14.70 0.33
N LEU A 118 -16.72 13.53 0.96
CA LEU A 118 -17.82 12.58 1.07
C LEU A 118 -19.00 13.08 1.93
N TYR A 119 -19.02 14.37 2.29
CA TYR A 119 -20.10 15.03 3.00
C TYR A 119 -20.22 16.49 2.52
N SER A 120 -20.99 16.69 1.45
CA SER A 120 -21.58 17.99 1.08
C SER A 120 -23.05 17.78 0.75
#